data_AF-A0A348VQR0-F1
#
_entry.id   AF-A0A348VQR0-F1
#
_cell.length_a   1.000
_cell.length_b   1.000
_cell.length_c   1.000
_cell.angle_alpha   90.00
_cell.angle_beta   90.00
_cell.angle_gamma   90.00
#
_symmetry.space_group_name_H-M   'P 1'
#
loop_
_entity.id
_entity.type
_entity.pdbx_description
1 polymer ?
#
loop_
_entity_poly.entity_id
_entity_poly.type
_entity_poly.pdbx_seq_one_letter_code
_entity_poly.pdbx_strand_id
1 'polypeptide(L)'
;MKQQAYILMAFMVSAGLFACQDNPAQQYGDHVIKGYKDAQQVREKADVSQLRRSAQDFNVMNGRYPADLKELEQFSKIAIDAEKYDYDPATGEITAKQ
;
A
#
# COMPACT_ATOMS: atom_id res chain seq x y z
N MET A 1 -7.75 -20.10 -60.26
CA MET A 1 -7.96 -18.81 -59.54
C MET A 1 -9.02 -18.86 -58.44
N LYS A 2 -9.97 -19.81 -58.41
CA LYS A 2 -11.02 -19.86 -57.36
C LYS A 2 -10.55 -20.40 -55.99
N GLN A 3 -9.53 -21.26 -55.96
CA GLN A 3 -9.05 -21.93 -54.73
C GLN A 3 -8.21 -21.01 -53.82
N GLN A 4 -7.52 -20.03 -54.41
CA GLN A 4 -6.70 -19.03 -53.70
C GLN A 4 -7.60 -18.02 -52.94
N ALA A 5 -8.81 -17.76 -53.44
CA ALA A 5 -9.77 -16.87 -52.78
C ALA A 5 -10.36 -17.48 -51.49
N TYR A 6 -10.57 -18.80 -51.45
CA TYR A 6 -11.09 -19.49 -50.26
C TYR A 6 -10.07 -19.54 -49.10
N ILE A 7 -8.78 -19.67 -49.42
CA ILE A 7 -7.71 -19.71 -48.40
C ILE A 7 -7.55 -18.35 -47.71
N LEU A 8 -7.68 -17.25 -48.46
CA LEU A 8 -7.66 -15.89 -47.91
C LEU A 8 -8.94 -15.57 -47.10
N MET A 9 -10.11 -16.06 -47.55
CA MET A 9 -11.36 -15.90 -46.79
C MET A 9 -11.36 -16.70 -45.47
N ALA A 10 -10.77 -17.89 -45.47
CA ALA A 10 -10.71 -18.73 -44.26
C ALA A 10 -9.76 -18.16 -43.19
N PHE A 11 -8.67 -17.50 -43.59
CA PHE A 11 -7.71 -16.87 -42.66
C PHE A 11 -8.28 -15.61 -41.98
N MET A 12 -9.19 -14.89 -42.63
CA MET A 12 -9.85 -13.72 -42.05
C MET A 12 -10.93 -14.09 -41.02
N VAL A 13 -11.53 -15.28 -41.13
CA VAL A 13 -12.57 -15.77 -40.21
C VAL A 13 -11.99 -16.41 -38.95
N SER A 14 -10.77 -16.96 -38.99
CA SER A 14 -10.14 -17.62 -37.84
C SER A 14 -9.50 -16.65 -36.83
N ALA A 15 -9.25 -15.39 -37.19
CA ALA A 15 -8.68 -14.39 -36.30
C ALA A 15 -9.68 -13.87 -35.22
N GLY A 16 -10.98 -14.13 -35.38
CA GLY A 16 -12.02 -13.68 -34.44
C GLY A 16 -12.25 -14.59 -33.23
N LEU A 17 -11.63 -15.78 -33.18
CA LEU A 17 -11.91 -16.80 -32.15
C LEU A 17 -10.93 -16.80 -30.97
N PHE A 18 -9.92 -15.92 -30.95
CA PHE A 18 -8.98 -15.78 -29.82
C PHE A 18 -9.36 -14.66 -28.84
N ALA A 19 -10.51 -14.00 -29.02
CA ALA A 19 -11.01 -12.98 -28.07
C ALA A 19 -11.87 -13.65 -26.97
N CYS A 20 -11.25 -14.51 -26.18
CA CYS A 20 -11.79 -15.07 -24.93
C CYS A 20 -10.54 -15.33 -24.08
N GLN A 21 -10.31 -14.73 -22.91
CA GLN A 21 -11.25 -14.53 -21.81
C GLN A 21 -10.53 -13.71 -20.73
N ASP A 22 -10.46 -12.39 -20.87
CA ASP A 22 -10.12 -11.52 -19.74
C ASP A 22 -11.43 -10.89 -19.27
N ASN A 23 -11.95 -11.40 -18.15
CA ASN A 23 -13.23 -10.96 -17.63
C ASN A 23 -13.07 -9.52 -17.11
N PRO A 24 -13.64 -8.50 -17.76
CA PRO A 24 -13.39 -7.09 -17.41
C PRO A 24 -13.84 -6.77 -15.96
N ALA A 25 -14.78 -7.53 -15.42
CA ALA A 25 -15.19 -7.44 -14.03
C ALA A 25 -14.09 -7.89 -13.04
N GLN A 26 -13.30 -8.91 -13.40
CA GLN A 26 -12.16 -9.36 -12.59
C GLN A 26 -11.02 -8.33 -12.61
N GLN A 27 -10.69 -7.79 -13.78
CA GLN A 27 -9.66 -6.74 -13.89
C GLN A 27 -10.04 -5.48 -13.11
N TYR A 28 -11.32 -5.07 -13.15
CA TYR A 28 -11.80 -3.95 -12.35
C TYR A 28 -11.73 -4.25 -10.84
N GLY A 29 -12.16 -5.43 -10.41
CA GLY A 29 -12.08 -5.86 -9.02
C GLY A 29 -10.65 -5.86 -8.48
N ASP A 30 -9.71 -6.41 -9.24
CA ASP A 30 -8.30 -6.47 -8.85
C ASP A 30 -7.66 -5.08 -8.76
N HIS A 31 -8.01 -4.17 -9.68
CA HIS A 31 -7.55 -2.79 -9.63
C HIS A 31 -8.04 -2.04 -8.39
N VAL A 32 -9.30 -2.22 -7.98
CA VAL A 32 -9.84 -1.57 -6.78
C VAL A 32 -9.19 -2.14 -5.51
N ILE A 33 -9.05 -3.46 -5.40
CA ILE A 33 -8.43 -4.10 -4.24
C ILE A 33 -6.96 -3.69 -4.12
N LYS A 34 -6.23 -3.66 -5.24
CA LYS A 34 -4.84 -3.23 -5.27
C LYS A 34 -4.70 -1.75 -4.90
N GLY A 35 -5.51 -0.87 -5.51
CA GLY A 35 -5.49 0.55 -5.19
C GLY A 35 -5.81 0.83 -3.72
N TYR A 36 -6.73 0.06 -3.12
CA TYR A 36 -7.04 0.15 -1.70
C TYR A 36 -5.85 -0.27 -0.81
N LYS A 37 -5.21 -1.40 -1.12
CA LYS A 37 -4.01 -1.88 -0.39
C LYS A 37 -2.85 -0.90 -0.50
N ASP A 38 -2.58 -0.40 -1.69
CA ASP A 38 -1.50 0.57 -1.93
C ASP A 38 -1.77 1.86 -1.13
N ALA A 39 -3.02 2.35 -1.11
CA ALA A 39 -3.40 3.50 -0.32
C ALA A 39 -3.24 3.26 1.20
N GLN A 40 -3.61 2.08 1.71
CA GLN A 40 -3.39 1.74 3.12
C GLN A 40 -1.92 1.74 3.49
N GLN A 41 -1.06 1.11 2.68
CA GLN A 41 0.39 1.08 2.93
C GLN A 41 1.01 2.48 2.91
N VAL A 42 0.55 3.37 2.03
CA VAL A 42 1.01 4.76 1.99
C VAL A 42 0.59 5.50 3.26
N ARG A 43 -0.65 5.29 3.74
CA ARG A 43 -1.14 5.90 4.99
C ARG A 43 -0.36 5.41 6.20
N GLU A 44 -0.13 4.10 6.32
CA GLU A 44 0.65 3.52 7.42
C GLU A 44 2.09 4.07 7.45
N LYS A 45 2.73 4.21 6.28
CA LYS A 45 4.06 4.83 6.19
C LYS A 45 4.06 6.31 6.59
N ALA A 46 3.01 7.05 6.21
CA ALA A 46 2.87 8.46 6.60
C ALA A 46 2.68 8.60 8.11
N ASP A 47 1.86 7.73 8.71
CA ASP A 47 1.61 7.69 10.15
C ASP A 47 2.90 7.37 10.91
N VAL A 48 3.63 6.31 10.54
CA VAL A 48 4.93 5.98 11.16
C VAL A 48 5.92 7.15 11.04
N SER A 49 5.97 7.82 9.89
CA SER A 49 6.87 8.96 9.69
C SER A 49 6.52 10.16 10.57
N GLN A 50 5.23 10.40 10.81
CA GLN A 50 4.77 11.45 11.72
C GLN A 50 5.13 11.12 13.17
N LEU A 51 4.93 9.87 13.60
CA LEU A 51 5.30 9.44 14.94
C LEU A 51 6.82 9.54 15.18
N ARG A 52 7.63 9.13 14.21
CA ARG A 52 9.11 9.25 14.29
C ARG A 52 9.56 10.70 14.44
N ARG A 53 8.97 11.63 13.67
CA ARG A 53 9.26 13.07 13.82
C ARG A 53 8.90 13.56 15.21
N SER A 54 7.73 13.19 15.72
CA SER A 54 7.34 13.61 17.06
C SER A 54 8.26 13.04 18.15
N ALA A 55 8.78 11.81 17.98
CA ALA A 55 9.75 11.23 18.92
C ALA A 55 11.10 11.96 18.86
N GLN A 56 11.52 12.42 17.68
CA GLN A 56 12.70 13.28 17.51
C GLN A 56 12.49 14.64 18.16
N ASP A 57 11.33 15.28 17.95
CA ASP A 57 11.00 16.57 18.57
C ASP A 57 11.01 16.45 20.10
N PHE A 58 10.46 15.35 20.64
CA PHE A 58 10.54 15.05 22.07
C PHE A 58 12.00 14.92 22.54
N ASN A 59 12.84 14.22 21.77
CA ASN A 59 14.27 14.06 22.10
C ASN A 59 15.02 15.39 22.10
N VAL A 60 14.78 16.25 21.11
CA VAL A 60 15.37 17.59 21.04
C VAL A 60 14.98 18.45 22.24
N MET A 61 13.73 18.34 22.70
CA MET A 61 13.21 19.13 23.83
C MET A 61 13.63 18.60 25.20
N ASN A 62 13.78 17.28 25.35
CA ASN A 62 13.96 16.63 26.66
C ASN A 62 15.34 15.98 26.84
N GLY A 63 16.17 15.92 25.80
CA GLY A 63 17.48 15.25 25.82
C GLY A 63 17.42 13.73 25.89
N ARG A 64 16.23 13.14 25.77
CA ARG A 64 15.98 11.68 25.75
C ARG A 64 14.78 11.36 24.87
N TYR A 65 14.70 10.15 24.35
CA TYR A 65 13.48 9.67 23.70
C TYR A 65 12.35 9.43 24.72
N PRO A 66 11.08 9.41 24.26
CA PRO A 66 9.96 8.95 25.07
C PRO A 66 10.23 7.58 25.69
N ALA A 67 9.71 7.33 26.90
CA ALA A 67 9.83 6.04 27.58
C ALA A 67 8.91 4.99 26.95
N ASP A 68 7.77 5.42 26.41
CA ASP A 68 6.79 4.59 25.76
C ASP A 68 5.94 5.40 24.74
N LEU A 69 5.08 4.70 23.99
CA LEU A 69 4.16 5.34 23.05
C LEU A 69 3.13 6.24 23.74
N LYS A 70 2.84 6.03 25.03
CA LYS A 70 1.87 6.83 25.79
C LYS A 70 2.43 8.20 26.13
N GLU A 71 3.70 8.29 26.48
CA GLU A 71 4.41 9.56 26.67
C GLU A 71 4.47 10.35 25.35
N LEU A 72 4.72 9.66 24.24
CA LEU A 72 4.70 10.26 22.91
C LEU A 72 3.30 10.77 22.50
N GLU A 73 2.23 10.02 22.80
CA GLU A 73 0.84 10.45 22.61
C GLU A 73 0.52 11.70 23.46
N GLN A 74 0.94 11.72 24.72
CA GLN A 74 0.73 12.86 25.61
C GLN A 74 1.45 14.12 25.12
N PHE A 75 2.63 13.97 24.53
CA PHE A 75 3.40 15.07 23.93
C PHE A 75 2.78 15.56 22.62
N SER A 76 2.54 14.64 21.68
CA SER A 76 2.10 14.94 20.32
C SER A 76 0.62 15.29 20.21
N LYS A 77 -0.19 14.90 21.21
CA LYS A 77 -1.66 14.95 21.20
C LYS A 77 -2.29 14.14 20.06
N ILE A 78 -1.53 13.22 19.46
CA ILE A 78 -2.00 12.29 18.44
C ILE A 78 -2.32 10.98 19.16
N ALA A 79 -3.52 10.45 18.97
CA ALA A 79 -3.87 9.13 19.47
C ALA A 79 -3.01 8.07 18.76
N ILE A 80 -2.28 7.27 19.53
CA ILE A 80 -1.40 6.22 19.02
C ILE A 80 -2.00 4.87 19.40
N ASP A 81 -2.33 4.08 18.38
CA ASP A 81 -2.76 2.71 18.58
C ASP A 81 -1.54 1.81 18.86
N ALA A 82 -1.28 1.51 20.14
CA ALA A 82 -0.16 0.68 20.56
C ALA A 82 -0.21 -0.76 20.02
N GLU A 83 -1.37 -1.23 19.54
CA GLU A 83 -1.49 -2.54 18.89
C GLU A 83 -0.93 -2.53 17.47
N LYS A 84 -0.78 -1.35 16.84
CA LYS A 84 -0.28 -1.19 15.47
C LYS A 84 1.20 -0.86 15.37
N TYR A 85 1.85 -0.47 16.46
CA TYR A 85 3.23 0.00 16.42
C TYR A 85 4.10 -0.68 17.47
N ASP A 86 5.33 -0.99 17.07
CA ASP A 86 6.44 -1.31 17.97
C ASP A 86 7.29 -0.06 18.19
N TYR A 87 7.83 0.06 19.41
CA TYR A 87 8.62 1.21 19.80
C TYR A 87 9.84 0.79 20.65
N ASP A 88 11.01 1.28 20.26
CA ASP A 88 12.24 1.17 21.03
C ASP A 88 12.59 2.52 21.70
N PRO A 89 12.47 2.65 23.03
CA PRO A 89 12.81 3.88 23.75
C PRO A 89 14.31 4.18 23.80
N ALA A 90 15.19 3.21 23.55
CA ALA A 90 16.64 3.45 23.54
C ALA A 90 17.08 4.22 22.29
N THR A 91 16.46 3.91 21.15
CA THR A 91 16.82 4.49 19.85
C THR A 91 15.79 5.49 19.31
N GLY A 92 14.57 5.49 19.88
CA GLY A 92 13.45 6.25 19.36
C GLY A 92 12.81 5.63 18.11
N GLU A 93 13.18 4.40 17.75
CA GLU A 93 12.69 3.73 16.55
C GLU A 93 11.22 3.32 16.73
N ILE A 94 10.39 3.69 15.75
CA ILE A 94 8.99 3.29 15.66
C ILE A 94 8.80 2.50 14.36
N THR A 95 8.17 1.34 14.42
CA THR A 95 7.83 0.51 13.27
C THR A 95 6.37 0.07 13.34
N ALA A 96 5.77 -0.25 12.20
CA ALA A 96 4.44 -0.87 12.18
C ALA A 96 4.55 -2.35 12.51
N LYS A 97 3.65 -2.84 13.37
CA LYS A 97 3.45 -4.27 13.63
C LYS A 97 2.86 -4.93 12.39
N GLN A 98 3.31 -6.15 12.10
CA GLN A 98 2.82 -6.96 10.98
C GLN A 98 1.62 -7.82 11.36
#